data_AF-A0A2J8XK00-F1
#
_entry.id   AF-A0A2J8XK00-F1
#
_cell.length_a   1.000
_cell.length_b   1.000
_cell.length_c   1.000
_cell.angle_alpha   90.00
_cell.angle_beta   90.00
_cell.angle_gamma   90.00
#
_symmetry.space_group_name_H-M   'P 1'
#
loop_
_entity.id
_entity.type
_entity.pdbx_description
1 polymer ?
#
loop_
_entity_poly.entity_id
_entity_poly.type
_entity_poly.pdbx_seq_one_letter_code
_entity_poly.pdbx_strand_id
1 'polypeptide(L)'
;MKLPILRSNPEDQILYQTERYNEETFGYEVPIKEEGDYVLVLKFAEVYFAQSQQKVFDVRLNGHVVVKDLDIFDRVGHSTAHDEIIPMSIRKGKLSVQGEVSTFTGKLYIEFVKGYYDNPKVCALYIMAGTVDDVPKLQPHPGLEK
;
A
#
# COMPACT_ATOMS: atom_id res chain seq x y z
N MET A 1 -20.09 2.63 16.85
CA MET A 1 -18.99 3.55 17.20
C MET A 1 -17.91 3.41 16.14
N LYS A 2 -17.48 4.49 15.49
CA LYS A 2 -16.36 4.46 14.54
C LYS A 2 -15.06 4.42 15.34
N LEU A 3 -14.20 3.45 15.07
CA LEU A 3 -12.87 3.39 15.68
C LEU A 3 -12.05 4.58 15.14
N PRO A 4 -11.51 5.47 15.99
CA PRO A 4 -10.62 6.52 15.53
C PRO A 4 -9.32 5.88 15.06
N ILE A 5 -8.95 6.13 13.80
CA ILE A 5 -7.67 5.67 13.27
C ILE A 5 -6.61 6.70 13.64
N LEU A 6 -5.59 6.26 14.38
CA LEU A 6 -4.44 7.07 14.73
C LEU A 6 -3.58 7.34 13.49
N ARG A 7 -2.88 8.48 13.45
CA ARG A 7 -2.04 8.96 12.33
C ARG A 7 -2.74 9.42 11.04
N SER A 8 -4.07 9.46 10.98
CA SER A 8 -4.80 9.99 9.81
C SER A 8 -5.65 11.22 10.15
N ASN A 9 -5.80 12.12 9.17
CA ASN A 9 -6.66 13.28 9.31
C ASN A 9 -8.13 12.82 9.47
N PRO A 10 -8.97 13.55 10.24
CA PRO A 10 -10.37 13.15 10.47
C PRO A 10 -11.17 12.93 9.18
N GLU A 11 -10.85 13.68 8.13
CA GLU A 11 -11.48 13.55 6.81
C GLU A 11 -11.03 12.28 6.08
N ASP A 12 -9.79 11.86 6.28
CA ASP A 12 -9.21 10.65 5.67
C ASP A 12 -9.41 9.38 6.49
N GLN A 13 -9.86 9.50 7.75
CA GLN A 13 -10.11 8.34 8.61
C GLN A 13 -11.04 7.32 7.94
N ILE A 14 -11.98 7.78 7.12
CA ILE A 14 -12.87 6.87 6.39
C ILE A 14 -12.13 5.94 5.43
N LEU A 15 -11.01 6.39 4.83
CA LEU A 15 -10.17 5.60 3.93
C LEU A 15 -9.45 4.46 4.66
N TYR A 16 -9.26 4.58 5.97
CA TYR A 16 -8.64 3.56 6.81
C TYR A 16 -9.66 2.72 7.59
N GLN A 17 -10.90 3.21 7.73
CA GLN A 17 -11.99 2.48 8.38
C GLN A 17 -12.66 1.45 7.47
N THR A 18 -12.57 1.63 6.15
CA THR A 18 -13.05 0.65 5.18
C THR A 18 -11.89 -0.17 4.66
N GLU A 19 -12.07 -1.48 4.56
CA GLU A 19 -11.10 -2.38 3.96
C GLU A 19 -11.75 -3.28 2.93
N ARG A 20 -11.00 -3.59 1.88
CA ARG A 20 -11.31 -4.66 0.95
C ARG A 20 -10.31 -5.78 1.15
N TYR A 21 -10.82 -6.97 1.43
CA TYR A 21 -10.05 -8.19 1.55
C TYR A 21 -10.68 -9.26 0.67
N ASN A 22 -9.85 -10.20 0.21
CA ASN A 22 -10.29 -11.37 -0.53
C ASN A 22 -9.60 -12.61 0.03
N GLU A 23 -10.27 -13.76 -0.06
CA GLU A 23 -9.74 -15.06 0.41
C GLU A 23 -8.63 -15.62 -0.48
N GLU A 24 -8.41 -15.02 -1.64
CA GLU A 24 -7.42 -15.39 -2.65
C GLU A 24 -6.61 -14.16 -3.06
N THR A 25 -5.55 -14.38 -3.83
CA THR A 25 -4.80 -13.29 -4.47
C THR A 25 -5.74 -12.47 -5.34
N PHE A 26 -5.73 -11.15 -5.16
CA PHE A 26 -6.53 -10.22 -5.97
C PHE A 26 -5.66 -9.05 -6.41
N GLY A 27 -6.07 -8.37 -7.47
CA GLY A 27 -5.32 -7.24 -7.96
C GLY A 27 -6.16 -6.19 -8.66
N TYR A 28 -5.49 -5.10 -9.01
CA TYR A 28 -6.02 -3.97 -9.75
C TYR A 28 -5.19 -3.74 -10.99
N GLU A 29 -5.88 -3.48 -12.09
CA GLU A 29 -5.25 -3.01 -13.33
C GLU A 29 -5.49 -1.51 -13.46
N VAL A 30 -4.41 -0.72 -13.44
CA VAL A 30 -4.50 0.73 -13.62
C VAL A 30 -3.84 1.11 -14.94
N PRO A 31 -4.60 1.62 -15.93
CA PRO A 31 -4.02 2.06 -17.19
C PRO A 31 -3.25 3.37 -17.00
N ILE A 32 -1.96 3.38 -17.37
CA ILE A 32 -1.13 4.60 -17.39
C ILE A 32 -0.81 4.95 -18.83
N LYS A 33 -1.19 6.16 -19.23
CA LYS A 33 -1.04 6.67 -20.60
C LYS A 33 0.23 7.49 -20.79
N GLU A 34 0.71 8.11 -19.73
CA GLU A 34 1.84 9.03 -19.76
C GLU A 34 3.09 8.38 -19.15
N GLU A 35 4.24 8.73 -19.71
CA GLU A 35 5.52 8.34 -19.14
C GLU A 35 5.95 9.40 -18.14
N GLY A 36 6.51 8.97 -17.02
CA GLY A 36 6.83 9.87 -15.93
C GLY A 36 7.22 9.14 -14.66
N ASP A 37 7.54 9.94 -13.66
CA ASP A 37 7.72 9.47 -12.30
C ASP A 37 6.34 9.41 -11.63
N TYR A 38 6.11 8.32 -10.91
CA TYR A 38 4.84 8.01 -10.28
C TYR A 38 5.10 7.43 -8.89
N VAL A 39 4.12 7.57 -8.02
CA VAL A 39 4.16 6.97 -6.69
C VAL A 39 2.86 6.24 -6.45
N LEU A 40 2.97 4.93 -6.22
CA LEU A 40 1.88 4.12 -5.71
C LEU A 40 1.88 4.24 -4.20
N VAL A 41 0.75 4.64 -3.64
CA VAL A 41 0.56 4.69 -2.19
C VAL A 41 -0.54 3.72 -1.82
N LEU A 42 -0.19 2.77 -0.97
CA LEU A 42 -1.09 1.76 -0.43
C LEU A 42 -1.39 2.11 1.02
N LYS A 43 -2.66 2.35 1.32
CA LYS A 43 -3.14 2.68 2.66
C LYS A 43 -3.67 1.42 3.32
N PHE A 44 -3.19 1.17 4.53
CA PHE A 44 -3.55 0.05 5.38
C PHE A 44 -3.84 0.53 6.79
N ALA A 45 -4.70 -0.19 7.50
CA ALA A 45 -4.88 -0.05 8.94
C ALA A 45 -5.26 -1.41 9.51
N GLU A 46 -4.72 -1.75 10.67
CA GLU A 46 -5.09 -2.98 11.37
C GLU A 46 -6.12 -2.67 12.45
N VAL A 47 -7.38 -3.03 12.21
CA VAL A 47 -8.50 -2.80 13.14
C VAL A 47 -9.08 -4.10 13.70
N TYR A 48 -8.75 -5.24 13.10
CA TYR A 48 -9.35 -6.53 13.42
C TYR A 48 -8.44 -7.36 14.33
N PHE A 49 -7.17 -7.48 13.95
CA PHE A 49 -6.19 -8.29 14.69
C PHE A 49 -5.48 -7.48 15.78
N ALA A 50 -5.31 -8.12 16.94
CA ALA A 50 -4.62 -7.55 18.10
C ALA A 50 -3.25 -8.20 18.35
N GLN A 51 -2.71 -8.92 17.37
CA GLN A 51 -1.42 -9.64 17.47
C GLN A 51 -0.66 -9.58 16.14
N SER A 52 0.67 -9.52 16.24
CA SER A 52 1.59 -9.61 15.10
C SER A 52 1.59 -11.03 14.52
N GLN A 53 2.06 -11.15 13.28
CA GLN A 53 2.11 -12.36 12.46
C GLN A 53 0.77 -13.04 12.21
N GLN A 54 -0.35 -12.40 12.53
CA GLN A 54 -1.67 -12.95 12.18
C GLN A 54 -2.06 -12.65 10.74
N LYS A 55 -1.53 -11.56 10.18
CA LYS A 55 -1.85 -11.12 8.82
C LYS A 55 -0.59 -10.68 8.08
N VAL A 56 -0.09 -11.58 7.25
CA VAL A 56 1.11 -11.36 6.44
C VAL A 56 0.78 -11.69 5.00
N PHE A 57 0.99 -10.72 4.12
CA PHE A 57 0.76 -10.85 2.68
C PHE A 57 1.83 -10.09 1.90
N ASP A 58 1.99 -10.45 0.63
CA ASP A 58 2.92 -9.75 -0.25
C ASP A 58 2.13 -8.80 -1.17
N VAL A 59 2.76 -7.70 -1.56
CA VAL A 59 2.26 -6.81 -2.60
C VAL A 59 3.22 -6.88 -3.78
N ARG A 60 2.67 -7.17 -4.95
CA ARG A 60 3.38 -7.17 -6.22
C ARG A 60 2.91 -6.03 -7.11
N LEU A 61 3.84 -5.47 -7.86
CA LEU A 61 3.61 -4.43 -8.86
C LEU A 61 4.25 -4.89 -10.16
N ASN A 62 3.42 -5.16 -11.16
CA ASN A 62 3.83 -5.65 -12.48
C ASN A 62 4.71 -6.90 -12.40
N GLY A 63 4.37 -7.83 -11.49
CA GLY A 63 5.12 -9.05 -11.20
C GLY A 63 6.28 -8.89 -10.21
N HIS A 64 6.69 -7.65 -9.88
CA HIS A 64 7.76 -7.39 -8.90
C HIS A 64 7.22 -7.34 -7.48
N VAL A 65 7.87 -8.02 -6.54
CA VAL A 65 7.49 -7.94 -5.12
C VAL A 65 7.96 -6.61 -4.57
N VAL A 66 7.05 -5.67 -4.39
CA VAL A 66 7.34 -4.33 -3.86
C VAL A 66 7.22 -4.27 -2.35
N VAL A 67 6.36 -5.09 -1.76
CA VAL A 67 6.29 -5.25 -0.31
C VAL A 67 6.22 -6.74 -0.03
N LYS A 68 7.16 -7.24 0.76
CA LYS A 68 7.23 -8.64 1.13
C LYS A 68 6.93 -8.80 2.62
N ASP A 69 6.19 -9.83 2.97
CA ASP A 69 5.86 -10.17 4.35
C ASP A 69 5.25 -8.97 5.12
N LEU A 70 4.29 -8.25 4.51
CA LEU A 70 3.70 -7.06 5.09
C LEU A 70 2.84 -7.43 6.32
N ASP A 71 3.33 -7.05 7.50
CA ASP A 71 2.60 -7.13 8.77
C ASP A 71 2.24 -5.72 9.26
N ILE A 72 0.98 -5.35 9.10
CA ILE A 72 0.48 -4.02 9.48
C ILE A 72 0.51 -3.85 11.01
N PHE A 73 0.18 -4.92 11.76
CA PHE A 73 0.15 -4.86 13.22
C PHE A 73 1.55 -4.68 13.80
N ASP A 74 2.53 -5.40 13.28
CA ASP A 74 3.92 -5.26 13.72
C ASP A 74 4.48 -3.85 13.43
N ARG A 75 4.07 -3.26 12.30
CA ARG A 75 4.53 -1.93 11.87
C ARG A 75 3.96 -0.78 12.69
N VAL A 76 2.65 -0.79 12.95
CA VAL A 76 1.94 0.37 13.51
C VAL A 76 1.00 0.05 14.68
N GLY A 77 0.86 -1.21 15.05
CA GLY A 77 -0.07 -1.67 16.08
C GLY A 77 -1.54 -1.64 15.66
N HIS A 78 -2.41 -1.68 16.66
CA HIS A 78 -3.86 -1.68 16.47
C HIS A 78 -4.41 -0.26 16.24
N SER A 79 -5.37 -0.14 15.33
CA SER A 79 -6.10 1.09 14.99
C SER A 79 -5.22 2.25 14.53
N THR A 80 -4.12 1.96 13.84
CA THR A 80 -3.18 2.96 13.32
C THR A 80 -3.12 2.91 11.80
N ALA A 81 -3.07 4.08 11.16
CA ALA A 81 -2.86 4.22 9.73
C ALA A 81 -1.40 3.90 9.35
N HIS A 82 -1.24 3.09 8.32
CA HIS A 82 0.02 2.71 7.72
C HIS A 82 -0.04 2.93 6.22
N ASP A 83 0.94 3.67 5.68
CA ASP A 83 1.04 3.96 4.26
C ASP A 83 2.33 3.37 3.73
N GLU A 84 2.22 2.46 2.77
CA GLU A 84 3.35 1.98 2.00
C GLU A 84 3.47 2.84 0.74
N ILE A 85 4.63 3.47 0.58
CA ILE A 85 4.90 4.42 -0.50
C ILE A 85 5.92 3.78 -1.44
N ILE A 86 5.47 3.45 -2.64
CA ILE A 86 6.26 2.75 -3.65
C ILE A 86 6.52 3.71 -4.82
N PRO A 87 7.70 4.35 -4.88
CA PRO A 87 8.09 5.15 -6.01
C PRO A 87 8.41 4.27 -7.22
N MET A 88 7.97 4.71 -8.39
CA MET A 88 8.20 4.02 -9.66
C MET A 88 8.37 5.02 -10.80
N SER A 89 9.14 4.64 -11.81
CA SER A 89 9.41 5.50 -12.97
C SER A 89 9.07 4.75 -14.25
N ILE A 90 8.25 5.32 -15.10
CA ILE A 90 7.90 4.77 -16.41
C ILE A 90 8.63 5.60 -17.47
N ARG A 91 9.56 4.98 -18.20
CA ARG A 91 10.33 5.63 -19.27
C ARG A 91 10.57 4.68 -20.44
N LYS A 92 10.31 5.13 -21.66
CA LYS A 92 10.47 4.35 -22.91
C LYS A 92 9.79 2.97 -22.84
N GLY A 93 8.58 2.91 -22.28
CA GLY A 93 7.84 1.65 -22.08
C GLY A 93 8.50 0.68 -21.10
N LYS A 94 9.34 1.17 -20.18
CA LYS A 94 9.90 0.39 -19.08
C LYS A 94 9.49 0.99 -17.75
N LEU A 95 8.96 0.15 -16.88
CA LEU A 95 8.65 0.47 -15.50
C LEU A 95 9.86 0.12 -14.66
N SER A 96 10.38 1.08 -13.89
CA SER A 96 11.37 0.84 -12.86
C SER A 96 10.72 1.01 -11.49
N VAL A 97 10.87 0.01 -10.63
CA VAL A 97 10.33 0.02 -9.26
C VAL A 97 11.36 -0.64 -8.34
N GLN A 98 11.69 0.01 -7.22
CA GLN A 98 12.68 -0.50 -6.24
C GLN A 98 14.03 -0.99 -6.83
N GLY A 99 14.46 -0.42 -7.96
CA GLY A 99 15.69 -0.83 -8.65
C GLY A 99 15.53 -2.01 -9.60
N GLU A 100 14.36 -2.65 -9.64
CA GLU A 100 13.98 -3.57 -10.70
C GLU A 100 13.45 -2.80 -11.91
N VAL A 101 13.62 -3.35 -13.10
CA VAL A 101 13.14 -2.76 -14.36
C VAL A 101 12.42 -3.83 -15.16
N SER A 102 11.18 -3.54 -15.57
CA SER A 102 10.35 -4.42 -16.39
C SER A 102 9.74 -3.71 -17.58
N THR A 103 9.26 -4.50 -18.53
CA THR A 103 8.49 -4.02 -19.67
C THR A 103 7.12 -3.51 -19.18
N PHE A 104 6.81 -2.26 -19.51
CA PHE A 104 5.53 -1.64 -19.23
C PHE A 104 4.63 -1.68 -20.47
N THR A 105 3.49 -2.35 -20.36
CA THR A 105 2.54 -2.58 -21.48
C THR A 105 1.36 -1.61 -21.47
N GLY A 106 1.46 -0.46 -20.79
CA GLY A 106 0.40 0.55 -20.70
C GLY A 106 -0.57 0.35 -19.53
N LYS A 107 -0.40 -0.73 -18.76
CA LYS A 107 -1.18 -1.01 -17.55
C LYS A 107 -0.27 -1.44 -16.41
N LEU A 108 -0.54 -0.91 -15.22
CA LEU A 108 0.04 -1.38 -13.98
C LEU A 108 -0.82 -2.48 -13.40
N TYR A 109 -0.17 -3.56 -13.04
CA TYR A 109 -0.79 -4.67 -12.33
C TYR A 109 -0.38 -4.57 -10.86
N ILE A 110 -1.31 -4.27 -9.97
CA ILE A 110 -1.07 -4.27 -8.52
C ILE A 110 -1.73 -5.52 -7.98
N GLU A 111 -0.96 -6.46 -7.45
CA GLU A 111 -1.46 -7.73 -6.96
C GLU A 111 -1.17 -7.85 -5.46
N PHE A 112 -2.19 -8.13 -4.67
CA PHE A 112 -2.07 -8.48 -3.28
C PHE A 112 -2.09 -9.99 -3.19
N VAL A 113 -0.93 -10.58 -2.95
CA VAL A 113 -0.71 -12.01 -2.97
C VAL A 113 -0.99 -12.58 -1.60
N LYS A 114 -1.84 -13.61 -1.56
CA LYS A 114 -2.14 -14.32 -0.32
C LYS A 114 -0.90 -15.02 0.21
N GLY A 115 -0.51 -14.64 1.43
CA GLY A 115 0.52 -15.32 2.20
C GLY A 115 0.00 -16.57 2.91
N TYR A 116 0.83 -17.13 3.78
CA TYR A 116 0.50 -18.34 4.54
C TYR A 116 -0.49 -18.11 5.69
N TYR A 117 -0.60 -16.87 6.17
CA TYR A 117 -1.33 -16.54 7.39
C TYR A 117 -2.80 -16.20 7.13
N ASP A 118 -3.04 -15.01 6.59
CA ASP A 118 -4.40 -14.48 6.42
C ASP A 118 -4.55 -13.76 5.08
N ASN A 119 -5.78 -13.40 4.78
CA ASN A 119 -6.21 -12.87 3.51
C ASN A 119 -5.57 -11.50 3.21
N PRO A 120 -5.08 -11.24 1.99
CA PRO A 120 -4.61 -9.92 1.64
C PRO A 120 -5.73 -8.88 1.84
N LYS A 121 -5.37 -7.67 2.28
CA LYS A 121 -6.30 -6.56 2.40
C LYS A 121 -5.69 -5.28 1.89
N VAL A 122 -6.53 -4.34 1.51
CA VAL A 122 -6.16 -2.94 1.26
C VAL A 122 -7.29 -2.04 1.73
N CYS A 123 -6.97 -0.93 2.40
CA CYS A 123 -7.99 0.03 2.83
C CYS A 123 -8.29 1.01 1.70
N ALA A 124 -7.22 1.62 1.17
CA ALA A 124 -7.28 2.45 -0.03
C ALA A 124 -5.97 2.34 -0.79
N LEU A 125 -6.00 2.65 -2.08
CA LEU A 125 -4.80 2.84 -2.88
C LEU A 125 -5.01 4.01 -3.82
N TYR A 126 -3.93 4.72 -4.12
CA TYR A 126 -3.93 5.73 -5.16
C TYR A 126 -2.56 5.78 -5.84
N ILE A 127 -2.57 6.26 -7.07
CA ILE A 127 -1.37 6.47 -7.86
C ILE A 127 -1.30 7.96 -8.16
N MET A 128 -0.16 8.56 -7.86
CA MET A 128 0.09 9.96 -8.11
C MET A 128 1.22 10.10 -9.11
N ALA A 129 1.07 10.98 -10.10
CA ALA A 129 2.19 11.40 -10.94
C ALA A 129 3.05 12.39 -10.15
N GLY A 130 4.36 12.16 -10.09
CA GLY A 130 5.30 12.95 -9.33
C GLY A 130 6.30 12.10 -8.55
N THR A 131 6.84 12.68 -7.48
CA THR A 131 7.85 12.06 -6.64
C THR A 131 7.31 11.76 -5.24
N VAL A 132 8.10 11.05 -4.45
CA VAL A 132 7.77 10.71 -3.05
C VAL A 132 7.55 11.95 -2.18
N ASP A 133 8.07 13.11 -2.60
CA ASP A 133 7.93 14.37 -1.88
C ASP A 133 6.54 14.98 -2.02
N ASP A 134 5.86 14.68 -3.14
CA ASP A 134 4.50 15.13 -3.42
C ASP A 134 3.43 14.32 -2.66
N VAL A 135 3.82 13.18 -2.08
CA VAL A 135 2.90 12.29 -1.37
C VAL A 135 2.52 12.90 -0.02
N PRO A 136 1.22 13.07 0.29
CA PRO A 136 0.79 13.52 1.60
C PRO A 136 1.22 12.52 2.68
N LYS A 137 2.07 12.98 3.61
CA LYS A 137 2.62 12.15 4.67
C LYS A 137 1.62 12.02 5.83
N LEU A 138 1.53 10.81 6.39
CA LEU A 138 0.77 10.58 7.61
C LEU A 138 1.30 11.43 8.78
N GLN A 139 0.42 11.76 9.72
CA GLN A 139 0.80 12.49 10.93
C GLN A 139 1.89 11.71 11.69
N PRO A 140 2.83 12.37 12.39
CA PRO A 140 3.87 11.68 13.16
C PRO A 140 3.27 10.71 14.19
N HIS A 141 3.93 9.58 14.40
CA HIS A 141 3.47 8.57 15.35
C HIS A 141 3.71 9.08 16.78
N PRO A 142 2.70 9.12 17.67
CA PRO A 142 2.86 9.64 19.03
C PRO A 142 3.77 8.78 19.93
N GLY A 143 4.30 7.64 19.45
CA GLY A 143 5.18 6.74 20.20
C GLY A 143 6.50 6.38 19.51
N LEU A 144 6.86 7.04 18.41
CA LEU A 144 8.17 6.92 17.77
C LEU A 144 8.82 8.32 17.71
N GLU A 145 8.99 8.93 18.88
CA GLU A 145 10.07 9.90 19.05
C GLU A 145 11.38 9.09 19.01
N LYS A 146 12.29 9.47 18.10
CA LYS A 146 13.69 9.08 18.16
C LYS A 146 14.40 9.91 19.22
#